data_AF-E9UMZ5-F1
#
_entry.id   AF-E9UMZ5-F1
#
_cell.length_a   1.000
_cell.length_b   1.000
_cell.length_c   1.000
_cell.angle_alpha   90.00
_cell.angle_beta   90.00
_cell.angle_gamma   90.00
#
_symmetry.space_group_name_H-M   'P 1'
#
loop_
_entity.id
_entity.type
_entity.pdbx_description
1 polymer ?
#
loop_
_entity_poly.entity_id
_entity_poly.type
_entity_poly.pdbx_seq_one_letter_code
_entity_poly.pdbx_strand_id
1 'polypeptide(L)'
;MSYVVLVAWLVQAAVGVLLLTGWLRHGRAHPRVVVTHVVLSVLGVASWITYVLADQVLWAWAALLLITIGNGFGDNILLRRTRAMGGSHLSTVNAYKLAIRSMFKGRLPIRVSFHAMFAGVVYFSTLAVCIVATVG
;
A
#
# COMPACT_ATOMS: atom_id res chain seq x y z
N MET A 1 17.41 0.49 12.11
CA MET A 1 16.39 1.11 11.22
C MET A 1 15.40 0.09 10.67
N SER A 2 15.84 -1.11 10.28
CA SER A 2 14.98 -2.19 9.75
C SER A 2 13.77 -2.54 10.64
N TYR A 3 13.94 -2.59 11.97
CA TYR A 3 12.83 -2.80 12.93
C TYR A 3 11.77 -1.67 12.92
N VAL A 4 12.18 -0.41 12.76
CA VAL A 4 11.25 0.72 12.68
C VAL A 4 10.41 0.61 11.40
N VAL A 5 11.05 0.25 10.28
CA VAL A 5 10.36 0.00 9.01
C VAL A 5 9.45 -1.23 9.12
N LEU A 6 9.85 -2.27 9.85
CA LEU A 6 8.99 -3.42 10.13
C LEU A 6 7.73 -3.00 10.91
N VAL A 7 7.86 -2.15 11.93
CA VAL A 7 6.69 -1.59 12.64
C VAL A 7 5.77 -0.84 11.68
N ALA A 8 6.33 -0.04 10.76
CA ALA A 8 5.54 0.66 9.74
C ALA A 8 4.80 -0.34 8.81
N TRP A 9 5.47 -1.41 8.35
CA TRP A 9 4.83 -2.49 7.60
C TRP A 9 3.68 -3.13 8.37
N LEU A 10 3.85 -3.40 9.67
CA LEU A 10 2.84 -4.02 10.51
C LEU A 10 1.64 -3.10 10.75
N VAL A 11 1.86 -1.80 11.00
CA VAL A 11 0.78 -0.80 11.10
C VAL A 11 0.00 -0.73 9.80
N GLN A 12 0.69 -0.67 8.65
CA GLN A 12 0.07 -0.65 7.34
C GLN A 12 -0.75 -1.92 7.06
N ALA A 13 -0.21 -3.08 7.41
CA ALA A 13 -0.88 -4.37 7.28
C ALA A 13 -2.13 -4.46 8.16
N ALA A 14 -2.05 -3.98 9.41
CA ALA A 14 -3.19 -3.97 10.33
C ALA A 14 -4.36 -3.14 9.76
N VAL A 15 -4.08 -1.95 9.22
CA VAL A 15 -5.11 -1.14 8.56
C VAL A 15 -5.62 -1.82 7.28
N GLY A 16 -4.74 -2.45 6.51
CA GLY A 16 -5.11 -3.24 5.33
C GLY A 16 -6.10 -4.37 5.66
N VAL A 17 -5.88 -5.10 6.77
CA VAL A 17 -6.80 -6.14 7.26
C VAL A 17 -8.16 -5.54 7.65
N LEU A 18 -8.18 -4.38 8.31
CA LEU A 18 -9.42 -3.69 8.64
C LEU A 18 -10.21 -3.26 7.38
N LEU A 19 -9.51 -2.86 6.31
CA LEU A 19 -10.15 -2.56 5.02
C LEU A 19 -10.63 -3.83 4.32
N LEU A 20 -9.84 -4.91 4.35
CA LEU A 20 -10.18 -6.20 3.76
C LEU A 20 -11.42 -6.82 4.42
N THR A 21 -11.52 -6.77 5.74
CA THR A 21 -12.72 -7.23 6.47
C THR A 21 -13.96 -6.42 6.09
N GLY A 22 -13.83 -5.11 5.91
CA GLY A 22 -14.90 -4.26 5.38
C GLY A 22 -15.33 -4.67 3.98
N TRP A 23 -14.37 -4.92 3.08
CA TRP A 23 -14.61 -5.39 1.71
C TRP A 23 -15.28 -6.77 1.67
N LEU A 24 -14.85 -7.71 2.54
CA LEU A 24 -15.47 -9.03 2.65
C LEU A 24 -16.94 -8.96 3.09
N ARG A 25 -17.30 -7.97 3.93
CA ARG A 25 -18.65 -7.79 4.48
C ARG A 25 -19.62 -7.09 3.53
N HIS A 26 -19.16 -6.15 2.69
CA HIS A 26 -20.05 -5.26 1.92
C HIS A 26 -20.08 -5.53 0.41
N GLY A 27 -19.64 -6.71 -0.02
CA GLY A 27 -19.66 -7.14 -1.42
C GLY A 27 -18.29 -7.06 -2.09
N ARG A 28 -17.88 -8.19 -2.68
CA ARG A 28 -16.54 -8.43 -3.23
C ARG A 28 -16.34 -7.83 -4.62
N ALA A 29 -16.57 -6.53 -4.78
CA ALA A 29 -16.32 -5.87 -6.06
C ALA A 29 -14.84 -5.99 -6.44
N HIS A 30 -14.57 -6.38 -7.70
CA HIS A 30 -13.23 -6.53 -8.28
C HIS A 30 -12.27 -7.43 -7.48
N PRO A 31 -12.64 -8.71 -7.24
CA PRO A 31 -11.91 -9.58 -6.33
C PRO A 31 -10.47 -9.84 -6.79
N ARG A 32 -10.22 -9.91 -8.10
CA ARG A 32 -8.86 -10.14 -8.62
C ARG A 32 -7.89 -9.03 -8.21
N VAL A 33 -8.27 -7.76 -8.38
CA VAL A 33 -7.40 -6.61 -8.05
C VAL A 33 -7.11 -6.56 -6.55
N VAL A 34 -8.13 -6.78 -5.71
CA VAL A 34 -7.99 -6.75 -4.25
C VAL A 34 -7.15 -7.95 -3.76
N VAL A 35 -7.42 -9.16 -4.25
CA VAL A 35 -6.67 -10.36 -3.87
C VAL A 35 -5.21 -10.24 -4.30
N THR A 36 -4.92 -9.79 -5.53
CA THR A 36 -3.55 -9.58 -5.97
C THR A 36 -2.84 -8.54 -5.11
N HIS A 37 -3.49 -7.41 -4.78
CA HIS A 37 -2.93 -6.42 -3.87
C HIS A 37 -2.58 -7.04 -2.51
N VAL A 38 -3.52 -7.77 -1.90
CA VAL A 38 -3.32 -8.40 -0.58
C VAL A 38 -2.21 -9.44 -0.62
N VAL A 39 -2.17 -10.31 -1.63
CA VAL A 39 -1.13 -11.33 -1.78
C VAL A 39 0.25 -10.69 -1.88
N LEU A 40 0.40 -9.66 -2.73
CA LEU A 40 1.66 -8.93 -2.86
C LEU A 40 2.06 -8.24 -1.55
N SER A 41 1.10 -7.65 -0.83
CA SER A 41 1.36 -7.05 0.49
C SER A 41 1.82 -8.07 1.52
N VAL A 42 1.19 -9.24 1.58
CA VAL A 42 1.58 -10.33 2.50
C VAL A 42 2.99 -10.83 2.17
N LEU A 43 3.28 -11.08 0.90
CA LEU A 43 4.61 -11.50 0.46
C LEU A 43 5.67 -10.41 0.73
N GLY A 44 5.30 -9.14 0.59
CA GLY A 44 6.17 -8.00 0.89
C GLY A 44 6.52 -7.93 2.37
N VAL A 45 5.54 -8.05 3.25
CA VAL A 45 5.75 -8.13 4.71
C VAL A 45 6.62 -9.33 5.06
N ALA A 46 6.31 -10.51 4.49
CA ALA A 46 7.09 -11.72 4.74
C ALA A 46 8.54 -11.56 4.29
N SER A 47 8.78 -10.97 3.13
CA SER A 47 10.13 -10.66 2.62
C SER A 47 10.86 -9.68 3.54
N TRP A 48 10.18 -8.65 4.05
CA TRP A 48 10.79 -7.72 5.01
C TRP A 48 11.15 -8.39 6.35
N ILE A 49 10.28 -9.28 6.85
CA ILE A 49 10.57 -10.07 8.05
C ILE A 49 11.79 -10.96 7.81
N THR A 50 11.85 -11.67 6.68
CA THR A 50 13.00 -12.50 6.34
C THR A 50 14.29 -11.69 6.25
N TYR A 51 14.24 -10.47 5.68
CA TYR A 51 15.38 -9.56 5.71
C TYR A 51 15.82 -9.25 7.15
N VAL A 52 14.90 -8.87 8.03
CA VAL A 52 15.21 -8.56 9.44
C VAL A 52 15.83 -9.75 10.17
N LEU A 53 15.40 -10.99 9.86
CA LEU A 53 15.87 -12.19 10.54
C LEU A 53 17.16 -12.78 9.97
N ALA A 54 17.34 -12.73 8.66
CA ALA A 54 18.46 -13.37 7.96
C ALA A 54 19.57 -12.38 7.56
N ASP A 55 19.31 -11.08 7.68
CA ASP A 55 20.20 -9.97 7.31
C ASP A 55 20.70 -10.02 5.85
N GLN A 56 19.92 -10.63 4.96
CA GLN A 56 20.25 -10.71 3.53
C GLN A 56 19.48 -9.63 2.75
N VAL A 57 20.22 -8.64 2.24
CA VAL A 57 19.68 -7.45 1.56
C VAL A 57 18.77 -7.77 0.36
N LEU A 58 18.95 -8.93 -0.29
CA LEU A 58 18.07 -9.37 -1.39
C LEU A 58 16.59 -9.45 -0.97
N TRP A 59 16.31 -9.84 0.28
CA TRP A 59 14.94 -9.87 0.79
C TRP A 59 14.34 -8.47 1.00
N ALA A 60 15.17 -7.47 1.33
CA ALA A 60 14.73 -6.08 1.40
C ALA A 60 14.34 -5.58 0.01
N TRP A 61 15.16 -5.85 -1.01
CA TRP A 61 14.85 -5.51 -2.40
C TRP A 61 13.62 -6.24 -2.93
N ALA A 62 13.44 -7.53 -2.57
CA ALA A 62 12.23 -8.27 -2.89
C ALA A 62 10.98 -7.63 -2.27
N ALA A 63 11.04 -7.24 -1.00
CA ALA A 63 9.95 -6.51 -0.34
C ALA A 63 9.64 -5.18 -1.05
N LEU A 64 10.67 -4.43 -1.45
CA LEU A 64 10.51 -3.17 -2.20
C LEU A 64 9.85 -3.37 -3.57
N LEU A 65 10.26 -4.41 -4.30
CA LEU A 65 9.64 -4.76 -5.58
C LEU A 65 8.15 -5.11 -5.39
N LEU A 66 7.85 -5.93 -4.37
CA LEU A 66 6.49 -6.37 -4.07
C LEU A 66 5.58 -5.20 -3.66
N ILE A 67 6.05 -4.27 -2.81
CA ILE A 67 5.28 -3.07 -2.48
C ILE A 67 5.12 -2.11 -3.67
N THR A 68 6.12 -2.01 -4.54
CA THR A 68 6.02 -1.21 -5.78
C THR A 68 4.86 -1.70 -6.65
N ILE A 69 4.83 -2.99 -6.94
CA ILE A 69 3.77 -3.60 -7.74
C ILE A 69 2.43 -3.54 -6.98
N GLY A 70 2.44 -3.88 -5.69
CA GLY A 70 1.26 -3.86 -4.82
C GLY A 70 0.59 -2.49 -4.75
N ASN A 71 1.37 -1.41 -4.65
CA ASN A 71 0.86 -0.04 -4.65
C ASN A 71 0.15 0.29 -5.97
N GLY A 72 0.64 -0.17 -7.11
CA GLY A 72 -0.07 -0.02 -8.38
C GLY A 72 -1.48 -0.64 -8.38
N PHE A 73 -1.66 -1.80 -7.74
CA PHE A 73 -3.00 -2.38 -7.53
C PHE A 73 -3.84 -1.57 -6.53
N GLY A 74 -3.22 -1.09 -5.44
CA GLY A 74 -3.87 -0.21 -4.46
C GLY A 74 -4.39 1.09 -5.08
N ASP A 75 -3.59 1.71 -5.94
CA ASP A 75 -3.95 2.91 -6.69
C ASP A 75 -5.10 2.65 -7.65
N ASN A 76 -5.12 1.50 -8.34
CA ASN A 76 -6.25 1.12 -9.18
C ASN A 76 -7.56 1.06 -8.37
N ILE A 77 -7.54 0.55 -7.14
CA ILE A 77 -8.70 0.52 -6.24
C ILE A 77 -9.11 1.95 -5.85
N LEU A 78 -8.15 2.78 -5.43
CA LEU A 78 -8.39 4.16 -5.01
C LEU A 78 -8.94 5.03 -6.15
N LEU A 79 -8.33 4.95 -7.33
CA LEU A 79 -8.71 5.74 -8.50
C LEU A 79 -10.05 5.30 -9.06
N ARG A 80 -10.38 4.01 -9.04
CA ARG A 80 -11.74 3.53 -9.39
C ARG A 80 -12.79 4.11 -8.47
N ARG A 81 -12.56 4.06 -7.15
CA ARG A 81 -13.45 4.70 -6.18
C ARG A 81 -13.58 6.20 -6.44
N THR A 82 -12.47 6.86 -6.75
CA THR A 82 -12.45 8.30 -7.01
C THR A 82 -13.22 8.67 -8.27
N ARG A 83 -13.10 7.86 -9.35
CA ARG A 83 -13.89 8.01 -10.57
C ARG A 83 -15.39 7.75 -10.33
N ALA A 84 -15.74 6.81 -9.45
CA ALA A 84 -17.13 6.60 -9.06
C ALA A 84 -17.72 7.82 -8.33
N MET A 85 -16.90 8.62 -7.64
CA MET A 85 -17.34 9.85 -6.96
C MET A 85 -17.35 11.08 -7.87
N GLY A 86 -16.40 11.20 -8.81
CA GLY A 86 -16.17 12.42 -9.60
C GLY A 86 -16.45 12.31 -11.09
N GLY A 87 -16.85 11.13 -11.59
CA GLY A 87 -17.08 10.84 -13.00
C GLY A 87 -16.08 9.85 -13.59
N SER A 88 -16.57 8.91 -14.41
CA SER A 88 -15.77 7.87 -15.05
C SER A 88 -14.78 8.39 -16.11
N HIS A 89 -15.04 9.57 -16.67
CA HIS A 89 -14.24 10.21 -17.71
C HIS A 89 -12.96 10.89 -17.19
N LEU A 90 -12.73 10.90 -15.87
CA LEU A 90 -11.55 11.56 -15.31
C LEU A 90 -10.26 10.86 -15.76
N SER A 91 -9.37 11.65 -16.37
CA SER A 91 -7.98 11.26 -16.63
C SER A 91 -7.27 10.84 -15.34
N THR A 92 -6.22 10.03 -15.45
CA THR A 92 -5.49 9.51 -14.28
C THR A 92 -4.98 10.63 -13.36
N VAL A 93 -4.41 11.69 -13.92
CA VAL A 93 -3.92 12.85 -13.16
C VAL A 93 -5.05 13.55 -12.41
N ASN A 94 -6.20 13.77 -13.06
CA ASN A 94 -7.35 14.42 -12.45
C ASN A 94 -8.00 13.53 -11.37
N ALA A 95 -8.01 12.22 -11.57
CA ALA A 95 -8.44 11.26 -10.56
C ALA A 95 -7.52 11.29 -9.33
N TYR A 96 -6.19 11.37 -9.50
CA TYR A 96 -5.28 11.55 -8.36
C TYR A 96 -5.49 12.87 -7.62
N LYS A 97 -5.60 14.00 -8.35
CA LYS A 97 -5.89 15.31 -7.75
C LYS A 97 -7.19 15.26 -6.93
N LEU A 98 -8.23 14.65 -7.48
CA LEU A 98 -9.49 14.48 -6.78
C LEU A 98 -9.36 13.54 -5.56
N ALA A 99 -8.60 12.45 -5.66
CA ALA A 99 -8.39 11.52 -4.56
C ALA A 99 -7.71 12.22 -3.39
N ILE A 100 -6.60 12.91 -3.64
CA ILE A 100 -5.86 13.69 -2.66
C ILE A 100 -6.78 14.75 -2.02
N ARG A 101 -7.49 15.53 -2.84
CA ARG A 101 -8.44 16.53 -2.33
C ARG A 101 -9.54 15.89 -1.48
N SER A 102 -10.00 14.71 -1.85
CA SER A 102 -11.05 13.98 -1.13
C SER A 102 -10.55 13.42 0.20
N MET A 103 -9.28 13.02 0.30
CA MET A 103 -8.65 12.64 1.57
C MET A 103 -8.63 13.83 2.54
N PHE A 104 -8.12 14.99 2.11
CA PHE A 104 -8.02 16.18 2.94
C PHE A 104 -9.38 16.83 3.28
N LYS A 105 -10.39 16.66 2.41
CA LYS A 105 -11.76 17.13 2.68
C LYS A 105 -12.61 16.13 3.47
N GLY A 106 -12.06 15.01 3.93
CA GLY A 106 -12.80 13.99 4.69
C GLY A 106 -13.89 13.28 3.89
N ARG A 107 -13.83 13.30 2.55
CA ARG A 107 -14.80 12.63 1.66
C ARG A 107 -14.51 11.14 1.48
N LEU A 108 -13.31 10.71 1.85
CA LEU A 108 -12.94 9.30 1.91
C LEU A 108 -12.93 8.82 3.37
N PRO A 109 -13.30 7.55 3.63
CA PRO A 109 -13.20 6.99 4.97
C PRO A 109 -11.78 7.13 5.52
N ILE A 110 -11.66 7.52 6.78
CA ILE A 110 -10.37 7.83 7.42
C ILE A 110 -9.34 6.72 7.25
N ARG A 111 -9.77 5.45 7.33
CA ARG A 111 -8.91 4.27 7.17
C ARG A 111 -8.32 4.17 5.77
N VAL A 112 -9.09 4.54 4.73
CA VAL A 112 -8.62 4.54 3.34
C VAL A 112 -7.60 5.64 3.12
N SER A 113 -7.90 6.86 3.61
CA SER A 113 -6.97 7.99 3.51
C SER A 113 -5.66 7.70 4.23
N PHE A 114 -5.73 7.18 5.47
CA PHE A 114 -4.56 6.78 6.24
C PHE A 114 -3.75 5.72 5.48
N HIS A 115 -4.39 4.62 5.06
CA HIS A 115 -3.70 3.52 4.40
C HIS A 115 -3.01 3.97 3.11
N ALA A 116 -3.66 4.81 2.30
CA ALA A 116 -3.08 5.33 1.06
C ALA A 116 -1.90 6.28 1.32
N MET A 117 -2.01 7.20 2.28
CA MET A 117 -0.93 8.13 2.60
C MET A 117 0.25 7.45 3.28
N PHE A 118 -0.04 6.55 4.23
CA PHE A 118 0.97 5.83 5.01
C PHE A 118 1.72 4.80 4.15
N ALA A 119 1.14 4.32 3.06
CA ALA A 119 1.85 3.52 2.06
C ALA A 119 3.10 4.24 1.53
N GLY A 120 3.05 5.56 1.35
CA GLY A 120 4.21 6.35 0.95
C GLY A 120 5.33 6.31 2.00
N VAL A 121 4.98 6.40 3.28
CA VAL A 121 5.95 6.31 4.39
C VAL A 121 6.63 4.94 4.39
N VAL A 122 5.85 3.85 4.30
CA VAL A 122 6.39 2.48 4.24
C VAL A 122 7.29 2.31 3.01
N TYR A 123 6.86 2.81 1.85
CA TYR A 123 7.59 2.71 0.60
C TYR A 123 8.97 3.38 0.67
N PHE A 124 9.00 4.69 0.99
CA PHE A 124 10.24 5.45 0.99
C PHE A 124 11.19 5.03 2.11
N SER A 125 10.67 4.61 3.27
CA SER A 125 11.51 4.08 4.35
C SER A 125 12.10 2.71 4.00
N THR A 126 11.34 1.84 3.33
CA THR A 126 11.84 0.57 2.76
C THR A 126 12.95 0.85 1.75
N LEU A 127 12.73 1.75 0.79
CA LEU A 127 13.73 2.15 -0.21
C LEU A 127 15.01 2.69 0.44
N ALA A 128 14.88 3.58 1.43
CA ALA A 128 16.03 4.14 2.13
C ALA A 128 16.87 3.05 2.80
N VAL A 129 16.24 2.09 3.46
CA VAL A 129 16.95 0.95 4.06
C VAL A 129 17.58 0.05 3.01
N CYS A 130 16.90 -0.24 1.88
CA CYS A 130 17.49 -1.00 0.78
C CYS A 130 18.79 -0.36 0.26
N ILE A 131 18.78 0.96 0.04
CA ILE A 131 19.96 1.69 -0.41
C ILE A 131 21.08 1.60 0.63
N VAL A 132 20.79 1.97 1.89
CA VAL A 132 21.78 1.97 2.97
C VAL A 132 22.39 0.59 3.19
N ALA A 133 21.57 -0.46 3.23
CA ALA A 133 22.03 -1.83 3.43
C ALA A 133 22.79 -2.44 2.24
N THR A 134 22.75 -1.78 1.07
CA THR A 134 23.51 -2.22 -0.11
C THR A 134 24.90 -1.58 -0.16
N VAL A 135 25.05 -0.36 0.38
CA VAL A 135 26.30 0.43 0.29
C VAL A 135 27.10 0.50 1.58
N GLY A 136 26.48 0.16 2.71
CA GLY A 136 27.12 0.10 4.03
C GLY A 136 27.64 -1.29 4.33
#